data_AF-V5GMV7-F1
#
_entry.id   AF-V5GMV7-F1
#
_cell.length_a   1.000
_cell.length_b   1.000
_cell.length_c   1.000
_cell.angle_alpha   90.00
_cell.angle_beta   90.00
_cell.angle_gamma   90.00
#
_symmetry.space_group_name_H-M   'P 1'
#
loop_
_entity.id
_entity.type
_entity.pdbx_description
1 polymer ?
#
loop_
_entity_poly.entity_id
_entity_poly.type
_entity_poly.pdbx_seq_one_letter_code
_entity_poly.pdbx_strand_id
1 'polypeptide(L)'
;QRASWIGYAMSFHLLEEYKNALNILETFLDQQQKGNNYDYEHSELLLYQNLVIQESGDLKEALKHLEASQDQIVDKLTLKENLGDLNLKLNRFDKAAEYYEQLIQRNPENTIYYKKLIEAR
;
A
#
# COMPACT_ATOMS: atom_id res chain seq x y z
N GLN A 1 -10.54 -21.85 1.93
CA GLN A 1 -11.09 -21.18 0.72
C GLN A 1 -10.47 -19.80 0.46
N ARG A 2 -9.41 -19.36 1.16
CA ARG A 2 -8.76 -18.05 0.98
C ARG A 2 -8.16 -17.84 -0.43
N ALA A 3 -7.46 -18.85 -0.94
CA ALA A 3 -6.80 -18.79 -2.27
C ALA A 3 -7.78 -18.51 -3.42
N SER A 4 -9.04 -18.95 -3.31
CA SER A 4 -10.07 -18.74 -4.33
C SER A 4 -10.50 -17.27 -4.43
N TRP A 5 -10.52 -16.52 -3.32
CA TRP A 5 -10.91 -15.11 -3.29
C TRP A 5 -9.81 -14.21 -3.83
N ILE A 6 -8.57 -14.45 -3.42
CA ILE A 6 -7.41 -13.66 -3.88
C ILE A 6 -7.22 -13.86 -5.39
N GLY A 7 -7.29 -15.09 -5.88
CA GLY A 7 -7.21 -15.36 -7.32
C GLY A 7 -8.36 -14.71 -8.11
N TYR A 8 -9.55 -14.63 -7.52
CA TYR A 8 -10.70 -13.96 -8.14
C TYR A 8 -10.51 -12.44 -8.21
N ALA A 9 -10.06 -11.80 -7.14
CA ALA A 9 -9.71 -10.38 -7.14
C ALA A 9 -8.60 -10.07 -8.16
N MET A 10 -7.55 -10.91 -8.20
CA MET A 10 -6.46 -10.79 -9.17
C MET A 10 -6.96 -10.89 -10.61
N SER A 11 -7.93 -11.77 -10.90
CA SER A 11 -8.49 -11.88 -12.25
C SER A 11 -9.15 -10.58 -12.72
N PHE A 12 -9.89 -9.89 -11.85
CA PHE A 12 -10.44 -8.57 -12.18
C PHE A 12 -9.36 -7.49 -12.25
N HIS A 13 -8.35 -7.56 -11.38
CA HIS A 13 -7.22 -6.63 -11.43
C HIS A 13 -6.50 -6.69 -12.78
N LEU A 14 -6.23 -7.91 -13.28
CA LEU A 14 -5.59 -8.14 -14.57
C LEU A 14 -6.46 -7.72 -15.78
N LEU A 15 -7.78 -7.56 -15.56
CA LEU A 15 -8.71 -7.01 -16.54
C LEU A 15 -8.91 -5.50 -16.39
N GLU A 16 -8.13 -4.85 -15.51
CA GLU A 16 -8.23 -3.42 -15.15
C GLU A 16 -9.62 -3.06 -14.56
N GLU A 17 -10.37 -4.05 -14.08
CA GLU A 17 -11.64 -3.87 -13.40
C GLU A 17 -11.43 -3.60 -11.91
N TYR A 18 -10.72 -2.51 -11.60
CA TYR A 18 -10.24 -2.18 -10.24
C TYR A 18 -11.36 -2.16 -9.21
N LYS A 19 -12.52 -1.60 -9.54
CA LYS A 19 -13.68 -1.53 -8.63
C LYS A 19 -14.14 -2.93 -8.21
N ASN A 20 -14.20 -3.88 -9.14
CA ASN A 20 -14.63 -5.24 -8.86
C ASN A 20 -13.57 -5.97 -8.04
N ALA A 21 -12.29 -5.81 -8.39
CA ALA A 21 -11.18 -6.33 -7.61
C ALA A 21 -11.21 -5.85 -6.14
N LEU A 22 -11.37 -4.54 -5.92
CA LEU A 22 -11.45 -3.94 -4.59
C LEU A 22 -12.65 -4.43 -3.79
N ASN A 23 -13.83 -4.51 -4.40
CA ASN A 23 -15.04 -5.01 -3.73
C ASN A 23 -14.87 -6.47 -3.24
N ILE A 24 -14.19 -7.32 -4.02
CA ILE A 24 -13.89 -8.70 -3.63
C ILE A 24 -12.89 -8.73 -2.46
N LEU A 25 -11.85 -7.90 -2.52
CA LEU A 25 -10.86 -7.79 -1.45
C LEU A 25 -11.49 -7.30 -0.14
N GLU A 26 -12.33 -6.27 -0.19
CA GLU A 26 -13.05 -5.74 0.97
C GLU A 26 -13.99 -6.78 1.59
N THR A 27 -14.76 -7.48 0.76
CA THR A 27 -15.66 -8.54 1.21
C THR A 27 -14.89 -9.65 1.93
N PHE A 28 -13.74 -10.03 1.38
CA PHE A 28 -12.89 -11.05 1.99
C PHE A 28 -12.25 -10.58 3.30
N LEU A 29 -11.81 -9.32 3.37
CA LEU A 29 -11.26 -8.71 4.58
C LEU A 29 -12.30 -8.62 5.71
N ASP A 30 -13.55 -8.21 5.44
CA ASP A 30 -14.62 -8.17 6.44
C ASP A 30 -14.94 -9.56 7.02
N GLN A 31 -14.83 -10.61 6.20
CA GLN A 31 -15.00 -11.98 6.66
C GLN A 31 -13.84 -12.43 7.57
N GLN A 32 -12.61 -11.98 7.31
CA GLN A 32 -11.41 -12.31 8.09
C GLN A 32 -11.34 -11.58 9.44
N GLN A 33 -11.76 -10.32 9.51
CA GLN A 33 -11.71 -9.50 10.74
C GLN A 33 -12.49 -10.11 11.92
N LYS A 34 -13.45 -11.00 11.64
CA LYS A 34 -14.22 -11.74 12.65
C LYS A 34 -13.40 -12.82 13.39
N GLY A 35 -12.17 -13.08 12.96
CA GLY A 35 -11.24 -14.09 13.48
C GLY A 35 -9.96 -13.56 14.13
N ASN A 36 -9.95 -12.32 14.65
CA ASN A 36 -9.01 -11.78 15.66
C ASN A 36 -7.50 -12.06 15.58
N ASN A 37 -6.92 -12.44 14.44
CA ASN A 37 -5.48 -12.65 14.30
C ASN A 37 -4.96 -11.89 13.09
N TYR A 38 -4.40 -10.70 13.33
CA TYR A 38 -3.68 -9.92 12.31
C TYR A 38 -2.34 -10.61 12.05
N ASP A 39 -2.36 -11.57 11.14
CA ASP A 39 -1.17 -12.28 10.70
C ASP A 39 -0.46 -11.54 9.54
N TYR A 40 0.70 -12.05 9.15
CA TYR A 40 1.47 -11.51 8.03
C TYR A 40 0.66 -11.52 6.72
N GLU A 41 -0.22 -12.50 6.51
CA GLU A 41 -1.09 -12.58 5.33
C GLU A 41 -2.07 -11.39 5.27
N HIS A 42 -2.62 -10.97 6.41
CA HIS A 42 -3.48 -9.79 6.49
C HIS A 42 -2.73 -8.51 6.10
N SER A 43 -1.50 -8.35 6.59
CA SER A 43 -0.63 -7.22 6.23
C SER A 43 -0.35 -7.17 4.72
N GLU A 44 0.02 -8.30 4.12
CA GLU A 44 0.27 -8.42 2.67
C GLU A 44 -0.99 -8.07 1.86
N LEU A 45 -2.16 -8.52 2.32
CA LEU A 45 -3.41 -8.25 1.63
C LEU A 45 -3.79 -6.77 1.67
N LEU A 46 -3.54 -6.08 2.78
CA LEU A 46 -3.74 -4.63 2.88
C LEU A 46 -2.80 -3.88 1.93
N LEU A 47 -1.54 -4.29 1.83
CA LEU A 47 -0.58 -3.72 0.86
C LEU A 47 -1.02 -3.99 -0.58
N TYR A 48 -1.53 -5.19 -0.88
CA TYR A 48 -2.06 -5.52 -2.20
C TYR A 48 -3.31 -4.71 -2.54
N GLN A 49 -4.26 -4.58 -1.61
CA GLN A 49 -5.43 -3.73 -1.81
C GLN A 49 -5.00 -2.29 -2.11
N ASN A 50 -4.00 -1.78 -1.38
CA ASN A 50 -3.46 -0.44 -1.64
C ASN A 50 -2.90 -0.31 -3.06
N LEU A 51 -2.12 -1.29 -3.51
CA LEU A 51 -1.58 -1.33 -4.88
C LEU A 51 -2.69 -1.22 -5.93
N VAL A 52 -3.77 -1.98 -5.78
CA VAL A 52 -4.91 -1.94 -6.71
C VAL A 52 -5.56 -0.55 -6.73
N ILE A 53 -5.65 0.16 -5.59
CA ILE A 53 -6.16 1.54 -5.55
C ILE A 53 -5.19 2.51 -6.26
N GLN A 54 -3.87 2.29 -6.14
CA GLN A 54 -2.88 3.09 -6.86
C GLN A 54 -2.99 2.92 -8.36
N GLU A 55 -3.13 1.67 -8.83
CA GLU A 55 -3.26 1.34 -10.25
C GLU A 55 -4.59 1.82 -10.85
N SER A 56 -5.65 1.94 -10.04
CA SER A 56 -6.90 2.58 -10.46
C SER A 56 -6.78 4.11 -10.65
N GLY A 57 -5.63 4.70 -10.30
CA GLY A 57 -5.35 6.13 -10.41
C GLY A 57 -5.86 6.99 -9.25
N ASP A 58 -6.54 6.41 -8.26
CA ASP A 58 -7.03 7.16 -7.10
C ASP A 58 -5.97 7.24 -5.99
N LEU A 59 -4.92 8.02 -6.28
CA LEU A 59 -3.78 8.16 -5.37
C LEU A 59 -4.16 8.77 -4.01
N LYS A 60 -5.24 9.58 -3.96
CA LYS A 60 -5.72 10.19 -2.71
C LYS A 60 -6.34 9.13 -1.81
N GLU A 61 -7.18 8.27 -2.38
CA GLU A 61 -7.77 7.17 -1.62
C GLU A 61 -6.71 6.13 -1.24
N ALA A 62 -5.73 5.87 -2.12
CA ALA A 62 -4.61 5.00 -1.78
C ALA A 62 -3.84 5.52 -0.55
N LEU A 63 -3.52 6.81 -0.49
CA LEU A 63 -2.85 7.38 0.67
C LEU A 63 -3.70 7.27 1.94
N LYS A 64 -4.99 7.61 1.85
CA LYS A 64 -5.93 7.52 2.97
C LYS A 64 -6.08 6.09 3.49
N HIS A 65 -6.21 5.12 2.59
CA HIS A 65 -6.31 3.70 2.93
C HIS A 65 -5.04 3.21 3.64
N LEU A 66 -3.86 3.59 3.16
CA LEU A 66 -2.58 3.19 3.74
C LEU A 66 -2.36 3.83 5.13
N GLU A 67 -2.68 5.12 5.28
CA GLU A 67 -2.64 5.82 6.58
C GLU A 67 -3.60 5.19 7.60
N ALA A 68 -4.80 4.78 7.17
CA ALA A 68 -5.78 4.14 8.06
C ALA A 68 -5.42 2.71 8.46
N SER A 69 -4.70 1.99 7.60
CA SER A 69 -4.35 0.58 7.80
C SER A 69 -2.92 0.35 8.34
N GLN A 70 -2.14 1.43 8.51
CA GLN A 70 -0.71 1.36 8.86
C GLN A 70 -0.40 0.52 10.11
N ASP A 71 -1.28 0.52 11.12
CA ASP A 71 -1.07 -0.22 12.37
C ASP A 71 -1.24 -1.74 12.19
N GLN A 72 -2.01 -2.15 11.19
CA GLN A 72 -2.25 -3.56 10.85
C GLN A 72 -1.19 -4.12 9.89
N ILE A 73 -0.34 -3.26 9.31
CA ILE A 73 0.72 -3.66 8.37
C ILE A 73 1.99 -3.97 9.16
N VAL A 74 2.47 -5.21 9.06
CA VAL A 74 3.69 -5.68 9.74
C VAL A 74 4.94 -5.26 8.96
N ASP A 75 4.88 -5.25 7.62
CA ASP A 75 5.99 -4.77 6.79
C ASP A 75 6.07 -3.22 6.80
N LYS A 76 6.77 -2.70 7.81
CA LYS A 76 6.99 -1.27 7.98
C LYS A 76 7.92 -0.67 6.93
N LEU A 77 8.69 -1.48 6.19
CA LEU A 77 9.58 -0.98 5.15
C LEU A 77 8.75 -0.62 3.92
N THR A 78 8.02 -1.58 3.36
CA THR A 78 7.16 -1.36 2.18
C THR A 78 6.07 -0.33 2.46
N LEU A 79 5.52 -0.31 3.67
CA LEU A 79 4.61 0.75 4.11
C LEU A 79 5.22 2.15 3.94
N LYS A 80 6.46 2.37 4.41
CA LYS A 80 7.13 3.68 4.32
C LYS A 80 7.49 4.04 2.90
N GLU A 81 7.93 3.08 2.09
CA GLU A 81 8.19 3.29 0.66
C GLU A 81 6.91 3.74 -0.06
N ASN A 82 5.80 3.03 0.14
CA ASN A 82 4.51 3.38 -0.45
C ASN A 82 3.99 4.74 0.03
N LEU A 83 4.11 5.06 1.33
CA LEU A 83 3.74 6.38 1.86
C LEU A 83 4.59 7.49 1.24
N GLY A 84 5.91 7.29 1.12
CA GLY A 84 6.80 8.23 0.45
C GLY A 84 6.42 8.45 -1.02
N ASP A 85 6.16 7.37 -1.76
CA ASP A 85 5.81 7.42 -3.18
C ASP A 85 4.45 8.10 -3.42
N LEU A 86 3.45 7.77 -2.59
CA LEU A 86 2.14 8.39 -2.68
C LEU A 86 2.19 9.89 -2.36
N ASN A 87 2.96 10.29 -1.34
CA ASN A 87 3.13 11.71 -1.03
C ASN A 87 3.86 12.45 -2.15
N LEU A 88 4.88 11.85 -2.79
CA LEU A 88 5.52 12.43 -3.97
C LEU A 88 4.53 12.64 -5.12
N LYS A 89 3.82 11.58 -5.53
CA LYS A 89 2.87 11.66 -6.65
C LYS A 89 1.73 12.64 -6.40
N LEU A 90 1.39 12.90 -5.13
CA LEU A 90 0.39 13.89 -4.72
C LEU A 90 0.97 15.30 -4.48
N ASN A 91 2.23 15.55 -4.82
CA ASN A 91 2.95 16.81 -4.61
C ASN A 91 3.00 17.26 -3.14
N ARG A 92 2.96 16.31 -2.20
CA ARG A 92 3.12 16.54 -0.75
C ARG A 92 4.59 16.39 -0.37
N PHE A 93 5.41 17.26 -0.91
CA PHE A 93 6.87 17.19 -0.88
C PHE A 93 7.46 17.13 0.53
N ASP A 94 6.96 17.94 1.47
CA ASP A 94 7.46 17.95 2.86
C ASP A 94 7.34 16.56 3.51
N LYS A 95 6.14 15.95 3.43
CA LYS A 95 5.91 14.60 3.98
C LYS A 95 6.71 13.53 3.24
N ALA A 96 6.81 13.64 1.92
CA ALA A 96 7.61 12.71 1.13
C ALA A 96 9.08 12.72 1.56
N ALA A 97 9.66 13.92 1.74
CA ALA A 97 11.03 14.09 2.21
C ALA A 97 11.25 13.43 3.58
N GLU A 98 10.33 13.64 4.54
CA GLU A 98 10.41 12.99 5.86
C GLU A 98 10.47 11.46 5.76
N TYR A 99 9.66 10.83 4.90
CA TYR A 99 9.69 9.38 4.71
C TYR A 99 11.01 8.92 4.07
N TYR A 100 11.51 9.61 3.04
CA TYR A 100 12.78 9.23 2.41
C TYR A 100 13.99 9.45 3.31
N GLU A 101 13.99 10.47 4.14
CA GLU A 101 15.05 10.67 5.14
C GLU A 101 15.09 9.51 6.14
N GLN A 102 13.93 9.04 6.62
CA GLN A 102 13.84 7.85 7.48
C GLN A 102 14.29 6.57 6.76
N LEU A 103 13.94 6.42 5.48
CA LEU A 103 14.35 5.27 4.67
C LEU A 103 15.87 5.25 4.42
N ILE A 104 16.48 6.42 4.19
CA ILE A 104 17.94 6.59 4.07
C ILE A 104 18.63 6.24 5.39
N GLN A 105 18.12 6.72 6.53
CA GLN A 105 18.69 6.36 7.84
C GLN A 105 18.68 4.85 8.08
N ARG A 106 17.66 4.14 7.60
CA ARG A 106 17.55 2.69 7.72
C ARG A 106 18.46 1.94 6.74
N ASN A 107 18.56 2.39 5.50
CA ASN A 107 19.43 1.80 4.48
C ASN A 107 20.14 2.90 3.67
N PRO A 108 21.31 3.39 4.15
CA PRO A 108 22.03 4.48 3.50
C PRO A 108 22.62 4.14 2.13
N GLU A 109 22.70 2.85 1.76
CA GLU A 109 23.26 2.40 0.49
C GLU A 109 22.23 2.41 -0.66
N ASN A 110 20.94 2.53 -0.33
CA ASN A 110 19.91 2.58 -1.36
C ASN A 110 19.87 3.96 -2.03
N THR A 111 20.59 4.07 -3.15
CA THR A 111 20.66 5.28 -3.98
C THR A 111 19.31 5.78 -4.49
N ILE A 112 18.30 4.92 -4.59
CA ILE A 112 16.95 5.29 -5.04
C ILE A 112 16.33 6.28 -4.05
N TYR A 113 16.50 6.09 -2.75
CA TYR A 113 15.91 6.98 -1.75
C TYR A 113 16.47 8.39 -1.83
N TYR A 114 17.76 8.55 -2.16
CA TYR A 114 18.34 9.88 -2.37
C TYR A 114 17.76 10.56 -3.62
N LYS A 115 17.54 9.81 -4.70
CA LYS A 115 16.90 10.36 -5.91
C LYS A 115 15.48 10.85 -5.59
N LYS A 116 14.70 10.03 -4.88
CA LYS A 116 13.33 10.39 -4.47
C LYS A 116 13.30 11.53 -3.45
N LEU A 117 14.29 11.63 -2.55
CA LEU A 117 14.44 12.77 -1.65
C LEU A 117 14.78 14.07 -2.40
N ILE A 118 15.60 14.01 -3.45
CA ILE A 118 15.90 15.16 -4.31
C ILE A 118 14.64 15.58 -5.08
N GLU A 119 13.85 14.63 -5.57
CA GLU A 119 12.56 14.92 -6.22
C GLU A 119 11.55 15.55 -5.26
N ALA A 120 11.63 15.21 -3.96
CA ALA A 120 10.78 15.77 -2.91
C ALA A 120 11.22 17.16 -2.41
N ARG A 121 12.23 17.79 -3.01
CA ARG A 121 12.77 19.09 -2.58
C ARG A 121 12.78 20.09 -3.73
#